data_AF-A0A7G8H2M7-F1
#
_entry.id   AF-A0A7G8H2M7-F1
#
_cell.length_a   1.000
_cell.length_b   1.000
_cell.length_c   1.000
_cell.angle_alpha   90.00
_cell.angle_beta   90.00
_cell.angle_gamma   90.00
#
_symmetry.space_group_name_H-M   'P 1'
#
loop_
_entity.id
_entity.type
_entity.pdbx_description
1 polymer ?
#
loop_
_entity_poly.entity_id
_entity_poly.type
_entity_poly.pdbx_seq_one_letter_code
_entity_poly.pdbx_strand_id
1 'polypeptide(L)'
;MPKQVGNDASEAWRDHVLKQVVDYLETHRDEIIDRFEVENSYSLKREDIEQSDLLDFDVSVTLHRDQSSSFGLGFGFFKANMIR
;
A
#
# COMPACT_ATOMS: atom_id res chain seq x y z
N MET A 1 32.65 -1.93 -4.18
CA MET A 1 31.72 -2.93 -4.75
C MET A 1 30.53 -3.02 -3.82
N PRO A 2 29.30 -2.66 -4.24
CA PRO A 2 28.13 -2.84 -3.38
C PRO A 2 27.92 -4.35 -3.18
N LYS A 3 27.75 -4.76 -1.93
CA LYS A 3 27.52 -6.15 -1.54
C LYS A 3 26.23 -6.61 -2.23
N GLN A 4 26.31 -7.58 -3.14
CA GLN A 4 25.13 -8.16 -3.77
C GLN A 4 24.24 -8.75 -2.66
N VAL A 5 23.12 -8.09 -2.40
CA VAL A 5 22.09 -8.59 -1.50
C VAL A 5 21.42 -9.76 -2.22
N GLY A 6 21.57 -10.97 -1.69
CA GLY A 6 20.99 -12.18 -2.26
C GLY A 6 19.47 -12.08 -2.41
N ASN A 7 18.89 -12.93 -3.26
CA ASN A 7 17.45 -12.91 -3.54
C ASN A 7 16.61 -13.06 -2.26
N ASP A 8 17.02 -13.94 -1.36
CA ASP A 8 16.36 -14.20 -0.07
C ASP A 8 16.23 -12.95 0.82
N ALA A 9 17.28 -12.12 0.84
CA ALA A 9 17.25 -10.86 1.59
C ALA A 9 16.35 -9.80 0.93
N SER A 10 16.14 -9.88 -0.39
CA SER A 10 15.12 -9.08 -1.06
C SER A 10 13.71 -9.50 -0.67
N GLU A 11 13.47 -10.81 -0.63
CA GLU A 11 12.17 -11.38 -0.33
C GLU A 11 11.80 -11.06 1.12
N ALA A 12 12.74 -11.26 2.06
CA ALA A 12 12.57 -10.87 3.45
C ALA A 12 12.23 -9.38 3.62
N TRP A 13 12.85 -8.48 2.85
CA TRP A 13 12.50 -7.05 2.89
C TRP A 13 11.09 -6.79 2.34
N ARG A 14 10.72 -7.43 1.23
CA ARG A 14 9.38 -7.29 0.63
C ARG A 14 8.31 -7.77 1.60
N ASP A 15 8.50 -8.92 2.22
CA ASP A 15 7.56 -9.49 3.19
C ASP A 15 7.42 -8.60 4.43
N HIS A 16 8.55 -8.07 4.93
CA HIS A 16 8.53 -7.15 6.06
C HIS A 16 7.73 -5.89 5.75
N VAL A 17 7.96 -5.28 4.59
CA VAL A 17 7.23 -4.09 4.14
C VAL A 17 5.75 -4.37 3.95
N LEU A 18 5.39 -5.48 3.31
CA LEU A 18 4.00 -5.87 3.13
C LEU A 18 3.30 -6.02 4.48
N LYS A 19 3.96 -6.68 5.45
CA LYS A 19 3.45 -6.81 6.80
C LYS A 19 3.22 -5.46 7.47
N GLN A 20 4.16 -4.52 7.37
CA GLN A 20 3.98 -3.17 7.94
C GLN A 20 2.80 -2.43 7.33
N VAL A 21 2.57 -2.56 6.02
CA VAL A 21 1.42 -1.94 5.35
C VAL A 21 0.11 -2.56 5.83
N VAL A 22 0.03 -3.89 5.90
CA VAL A 22 -1.16 -4.62 6.39
C VAL A 22 -1.44 -4.27 7.84
N ASP A 23 -0.43 -4.39 8.72
CA ASP A 23 -0.54 -4.08 10.15
C ASP A 23 -1.05 -2.64 10.36
N TYR A 24 -0.56 -1.68 9.56
CA TYR A 24 -0.99 -0.29 9.63
C TYR A 24 -2.46 -0.11 9.21
N LEU A 25 -2.85 -0.70 8.08
CA LEU A 25 -4.23 -0.61 7.56
C LEU A 25 -5.23 -1.27 8.52
N GLU A 26 -4.88 -2.40 9.12
CA GLU A 26 -5.72 -3.07 10.13
C GLU A 26 -5.83 -2.24 11.41
N THR A 27 -4.70 -1.74 11.93
CA THR A 27 -4.66 -0.99 13.20
C THR A 27 -5.39 0.35 13.09
N HIS A 28 -5.30 1.04 11.95
CA HIS A 28 -5.83 2.38 11.76
C HIS A 28 -7.09 2.40 10.88
N ARG A 29 -7.75 1.24 10.67
CA ARG A 29 -8.95 1.13 9.82
C ARG A 29 -9.99 2.19 10.18
N ASP A 30 -10.36 2.26 11.46
CA ASP A 30 -11.43 3.15 11.92
C ASP A 30 -11.05 4.62 11.72
N GLU A 31 -9.81 4.99 12.00
CA GLU A 31 -9.32 6.36 11.76
C GLU A 31 -9.28 6.72 10.27
N ILE A 32 -8.97 5.76 9.40
CA ILE A 32 -9.00 5.97 7.95
C ILE A 32 -10.44 6.24 7.49
N ILE A 33 -11.40 5.46 7.99
CA ILE A 33 -12.83 5.65 7.69
C ILE A 33 -13.33 6.99 8.24
N ASP A 34 -13.02 7.32 9.49
CA ASP A 34 -13.46 8.57 10.12
C ASP A 34 -12.88 9.80 9.39
N ARG A 35 -11.61 9.75 9.00
CA ARG A 35 -11.01 10.82 8.17
C ARG A 35 -11.71 10.93 6.81
N PHE A 36 -11.99 9.81 6.16
CA PHE A 36 -12.70 9.83 4.88
C PHE A 36 -14.10 10.41 5.03
N GLU A 37 -14.86 10.05 6.08
CA GLU A 37 -16.18 10.62 6.36
C GLU A 37 -16.15 12.16 6.46
N VAL A 38 -15.13 12.73 7.10
CA VAL A 38 -14.96 14.19 7.24
C VAL A 38 -14.52 14.86 5.94
N GLU A 39 -13.63 14.21 5.18
CA GLU A 39 -12.96 14.82 4.03
C GLU A 39 -13.67 14.58 2.69
N ASN A 40 -14.55 13.58 2.59
CA ASN A 40 -15.12 13.19 1.30
C ASN A 40 -16.16 14.21 0.79
N SER A 41 -16.07 14.54 -0.49
CA SER A 41 -17.04 15.42 -1.17
C SER A 41 -18.37 14.76 -1.51
N TYR A 42 -18.50 13.45 -1.21
CA TYR A 42 -19.64 12.63 -1.60
C TYR A 42 -20.71 12.53 -0.51
N SER A 43 -20.48 13.16 0.66
CA SER A 43 -21.36 13.07 1.84
C SER A 43 -21.63 11.62 2.28
N LEU A 44 -20.68 10.71 2.00
CA LEU A 44 -20.75 9.34 2.47
C LEU A 44 -20.44 9.31 3.96
N LYS A 45 -21.30 8.64 4.72
CA LYS A 45 -21.10 8.41 6.14
C LYS A 45 -20.33 7.12 6.38
N ARG A 46 -19.84 6.96 7.61
CA ARG A 46 -19.24 5.71 8.07
C ARG A 46 -20.15 4.51 7.82
N GLU A 47 -21.45 4.63 8.11
CA GLU A 47 -22.38 3.52 7.91
C GLU A 47 -22.50 3.13 6.43
N ASP A 48 -22.46 4.11 5.52
CA ASP A 48 -22.50 3.83 4.08
C ASP A 48 -21.26 3.07 3.63
N ILE A 49 -20.08 3.38 4.19
CA ILE A 49 -18.82 2.71 3.88
C ILE A 49 -18.82 1.28 4.43
N GLU A 50 -19.30 1.07 5.65
CA GLU A 50 -19.27 -0.24 6.32
C GLU A 50 -20.36 -1.20 5.85
N GLN A 51 -21.52 -0.68 5.40
CA GLN A 51 -22.67 -1.51 4.98
C GLN A 51 -22.73 -1.76 3.47
N SER A 52 -21.88 -1.10 2.68
CA SER A 52 -21.78 -1.31 1.25
C SER A 52 -20.53 -2.10 0.88
N ASP A 53 -20.43 -2.48 -0.39
CA ASP A 53 -19.24 -3.13 -0.95
C ASP A 53 -18.04 -2.16 -1.11
N LEU A 54 -18.08 -0.98 -0.48
CA LEU A 54 -17.00 0.02 -0.55
C LEU A 54 -15.72 -0.39 0.18
N LEU A 55 -15.78 -1.40 1.04
CA LEU A 55 -14.61 -2.04 1.64
C LEU A 55 -14.12 -3.26 0.85
N ASP A 56 -14.84 -3.68 -0.20
CA ASP A 56 -14.48 -4.82 -1.03
C ASP A 56 -13.60 -4.37 -2.20
N PHE A 57 -12.32 -4.12 -1.91
CA PHE A 57 -11.33 -3.78 -2.93
C PHE A 57 -9.94 -4.30 -2.56
N ASP A 58 -9.16 -4.65 -3.59
CA ASP A 58 -7.78 -5.10 -3.43
C ASP A 58 -6.79 -3.95 -3.64
N VAL A 59 -5.84 -3.84 -2.72
CA VAL A 59 -4.70 -2.93 -2.85
C VAL A 59 -3.45 -3.74 -3.20
N SER A 60 -2.83 -3.41 -4.33
CA SER A 60 -1.55 -3.97 -4.73
C SER A 60 -0.41 -2.99 -4.48
N VAL A 61 0.67 -3.48 -3.86
CA VAL A 61 1.90 -2.72 -3.63
C VAL A 61 3.01 -3.31 -4.49
N THR A 62 3.54 -2.51 -5.42
CA THR A 62 4.66 -2.91 -6.28
C THR A 62 5.92 -2.20 -5.83
N LEU A 63 6.93 -2.97 -5.43
CA LEU A 63 8.26 -2.47 -5.12
C LEU A 63 9.18 -2.59 -6.34
N HIS A 64 9.50 -1.44 -6.96
CA HIS A 64 10.41 -1.39 -8.08
C HIS A 64 11.87 -1.46 -7.58
N ARG A 65 12.61 -2.45 -8.07
CA ARG A 65 14.07 -2.44 -7.99
C ARG A 65 14.59 -1.72 -9.21
N ASP A 66 15.22 -0.59 -8.99
CA ASP A 66 15.89 0.15 -10.05
C ASP A 66 17.08 -0.71 -10.54
N GLN A 67 16.91 -1.38 -11.68
CA GLN A 67 18.07 -1.83 -12.43
C GLN A 67 18.65 -0.57 -13.05
N SER A 68 19.94 -0.32 -12.85
CA SER A 68 20.66 0.94 -13.11
C SER A 68 20.72 1.39 -14.59
N SER A 69 19.71 1.15 -15.40
CA SER A 69 19.59 1.69 -16.75
C SER A 69 18.10 1.80 -17.12
N SER A 70 17.68 3.01 -17.47
CA SER A 70 16.40 3.37 -18.11
C SER A 70 15.17 3.47 -17.20
N PHE A 71 14.71 4.70 -16.98
CA PHE A 71 13.30 5.06 -16.72
C PHE A 71 12.63 4.37 -15.51
N GLY A 72 13.36 4.19 -14.41
CA GLY A 72 12.78 3.84 -13.11
C GLY A 72 12.38 5.08 -12.30
N LEU A 73 11.33 4.98 -11.48
CA LEU A 73 10.85 6.04 -10.58
C LEU A 73 11.89 6.47 -9.51
N GLY A 74 13.09 5.89 -9.50
CA GLY A 74 14.13 6.08 -8.49
C GLY A 74 14.16 4.92 -7.47
N PHE A 75 15.33 4.73 -6.85
CA PHE A 75 15.52 3.74 -5.78
C PHE A 75 14.50 3.93 -4.65
N GLY A 76 13.78 2.86 -4.29
CA GLY A 76 12.88 2.86 -3.13
C GLY A 76 11.49 3.44 -3.39
N PHE A 77 11.08 3.62 -4.64
CA PHE A 77 9.73 4.10 -4.93
C PHE A 77 8.67 3.03 -4.70
N PHE A 78 7.70 3.39 -3.85
CA PHE A 78 6.45 2.66 -3.65
C PHE A 78 5.45 3.08 -4.72
N LYS A 79 4.93 2.12 -5.49
CA LYS A 79 3.75 2.34 -6.33
C LYS A 79 2.60 1.51 -5.79
N ALA A 80 1.58 2.18 -5.28
CA ALA A 80 0.30 1.55 -4.96
C ALA A 80 -0.61 1.63 -6.18
N ASN A 81 -1.25 0.52 -6.54
CA ASN A 81 -2.31 0.50 -7.56
C ASN A 81 -3.55 -0.13 -6.94
N MET A 82 -4.70 0.51 -7.14
CA MET A 82 -6.00 -0.15 -6.94
C MET A 82 -6.22 -1.14 -8.09
N ILE A 83 -6.51 -2.39 -7.75
CA ILE A 83 -6.97 -3.40 -8.72
C ILE A 83 -8.49 -3.42 -8.64
N ARG A 84 -9.14 -3.49 -9.79
CA ARG A 84 -10.59 -3.43 -9.96
C ARG A 84 -11.12 -4.71 -10.56
#